data_AF-B1V909-F1
#
_entry.id   AF-B1V909-F1
#
_cell.length_a   1.000
_cell.length_b   1.000
_cell.length_c   1.000
_cell.angle_alpha   90.00
_cell.angle_beta   90.00
_cell.angle_gamma   90.00
#
_symmetry.space_group_name_H-M   'P 1'
#
loop_
_entity.id
_entity.type
_entity.pdbx_description
1 polymer ?
#
loop_
_entity_poly.entity_id
_entity_poly.type
_entity_poly.pdbx_seq_one_letter_code
_entity_poly.pdbx_strand_id
1 'polypeptide(L)' 'MNKEGLSYPSIDKLLDKVDSKYKLVHIASKIAHVIEKDKISLPECKSEKVIGKALEEIINDKAKFVFK' A
#
# COMPACT_ATOMS: atom_id res chain seq x y z
N MET A 1 -25.33 -10.11 -7.43
CA MET A 1 -24.33 -9.21 -8.04
C MET A 1 -23.11 -9.20 -7.13
N ASN A 2 -22.23 -10.19 -7.22
CA ASN A 2 -21.11 -10.35 -6.29
C ASN A 2 -19.84 -9.85 -6.97
N LYS A 3 -19.56 -8.54 -6.86
CA LYS A 3 -18.29 -7.96 -7.31
C LYS A 3 -17.24 -8.16 -6.21
N GLU A 4 -16.54 -9.29 -6.33
CA GLU A 4 -15.10 -9.42 -6.12
C GLU A 4 -14.52 -8.75 -4.86
N GLY A 5 -14.41 -9.54 -3.78
CA GLY A 5 -13.63 -9.18 -2.60
C GLY A 5 -12.11 -9.29 -2.80
N LEU A 6 -11.47 -8.47 -3.65
CA LEU A 6 -10.00 -8.58 -3.81
C LEU A 6 -9.16 -7.30 -4.01
N SER A 7 -9.69 -6.09 -3.96
CA SER A 7 -8.83 -4.91 -4.24
C SER A 7 -9.28 -3.67 -3.50
N TYR A 8 -9.40 -3.79 -2.17
CA TYR A 8 -9.23 -2.60 -1.34
C TYR A 8 -7.78 -2.56 -0.84
N PRO A 9 -7.05 -1.48 -1.14
CA PRO A 9 -7.50 -0.35 -1.94
C PRO A 9 -7.41 -0.56 -3.47
N SER A 10 -8.16 0.24 -4.25
CA SER A 10 -8.27 0.11 -5.71
C SER A 10 -6.93 0.40 -6.42
N ILE A 11 -6.52 -0.51 -7.32
CA ILE A 11 -5.28 -0.39 -8.12
C ILE A 11 -5.24 0.93 -8.90
N ASP A 12 -6.36 1.40 -9.44
CA ASP A 12 -6.43 2.69 -10.14
C ASP A 12 -5.99 3.88 -9.26
N LYS A 13 -6.39 3.90 -7.98
CA LYS A 13 -5.97 4.96 -7.04
C LYS A 13 -4.49 4.89 -6.71
N LEU A 14 -3.93 3.68 -6.70
CA LEU A 14 -2.51 3.47 -6.49
C LEU A 14 -1.69 3.89 -7.71
N LEU A 15 -2.22 3.66 -8.92
CA LEU A 15 -1.60 4.07 -10.18
C LEU A 15 -1.68 5.58 -10.42
N ASP A 16 -2.71 6.24 -9.91
CA ASP A 16 -2.80 7.72 -9.89
C ASP A 16 -1.65 8.35 -9.07
N LYS A 17 -1.23 7.68 -8.00
CA LYS A 17 -0.09 8.10 -7.16
C LYS A 17 1.26 7.66 -7.67
N VAL A 18 1.31 6.52 -8.36
CA VAL A 18 2.54 5.87 -8.81
C VAL A 18 2.41 5.50 -10.29
N ASP A 19 3.14 6.19 -11.16
CA ASP A 19 3.05 6.08 -12.63
C ASP A 19 3.26 4.67 -13.23
N SER A 20 3.67 3.69 -12.43
CA SER A 20 3.96 2.34 -12.90
C SER A 20 3.55 1.26 -11.91
N LYS A 21 2.88 0.22 -12.43
CA LYS A 21 2.49 -0.99 -11.66
C LYS A 21 3.69 -1.64 -10.98
N TYR A 22 4.85 -1.66 -11.65
CA TYR A 22 6.07 -2.25 -11.08
C TYR A 22 6.63 -1.43 -9.92
N LYS A 23 6.66 -0.10 -10.07
CA LYS A 23 7.03 0.82 -8.98
C LYS A 23 6.08 0.65 -7.79
N LEU A 24 4.78 0.56 -8.06
CA LEU A 24 3.77 0.34 -7.04
C LEU A 24 4.03 -0.94 -6.23
N VAL A 25 4.20 -2.08 -6.90
CA VAL A 25 4.47 -3.36 -6.22
C VAL A 25 5.78 -3.31 -5.45
N HIS A 26 6.82 -2.69 -6.02
CA HIS A 26 8.12 -2.55 -5.36
C HIS A 26 8.04 -1.69 -4.08
N ILE A 27 7.37 -0.54 -4.16
CA ILE A 27 7.14 0.33 -3.00
C ILE A 27 6.33 -0.41 -1.94
N ALA A 28 5.19 -0.98 -2.31
CA ALA A 28 4.31 -1.67 -1.37
C ALA A 28 5.02 -2.80 -0.64
N SER A 29 5.84 -3.58 -1.36
CA SER A 29 6.66 -4.65 -0.78
C SER A 29 7.69 -4.10 0.21
N LYS A 30 8.37 -3.00 -0.14
CA LYS A 30 9.37 -2.37 0.73
C LYS A 30 8.75 -1.80 2.00
N ILE A 31 7.61 -1.12 1.89
CA ILE A 31 6.85 -0.63 3.05
C ILE A 31 6.41 -1.80 3.92
N ALA A 32 5.83 -2.83 3.31
CA ALA A 32 5.33 -3.96 4.05
C ALA A 32 6.47 -4.62 4.83
N HIS A 33 7.64 -4.76 4.21
CA HIS A 33 8.81 -5.30 4.87
C HIS A 33 9.28 -4.44 6.05
N VAL A 34 9.28 -3.11 5.93
CA VAL A 34 9.62 -2.20 7.04
C VAL A 34 8.59 -2.29 8.17
N ILE A 35 7.30 -2.25 7.85
CA ILE A 35 6.22 -2.39 8.86
C ILE A 35 6.36 -3.71 9.62
N GLU A 36 6.63 -4.80 8.91
CA GLU A 36 6.80 -6.12 9.51
C GLU A 36 8.09 -6.21 10.36
N LYS A 37 9.20 -5.70 9.83
CA LYS A 37 10.51 -5.73 10.48
C LYS A 37 10.56 -4.85 11.74
N ASP A 38 10.08 -3.62 11.63
CA ASP A 38 10.02 -2.64 12.72
C ASP A 38 8.76 -2.80 13.59
N LYS A 39 7.90 -3.80 13.27
CA LYS A 39 6.61 -4.08 13.95
C LYS A 39 5.77 -2.81 14.14
N ILE A 40 5.70 -1.99 13.09
CA ILE A 40 5.00 -0.70 13.13
C ILE A 40 3.51 -0.98 13.31
N SER A 41 2.96 -0.51 14.43
CA SER A 41 1.52 -0.58 14.66
C SER A 41 0.84 0.58 13.94
N LEU A 42 0.08 0.26 12.90
CA LEU A 42 -0.76 1.20 12.15
C LEU A 42 -2.23 0.94 12.53
N PRO A 43 -2.73 1.51 13.64
CA PRO A 43 -4.09 1.27 14.12
C PRO A 43 -5.16 1.90 13.23
N GLU A 44 -4.76 2.84 12.38
CA GLU A 44 -5.62 3.57 11.45
C GLU A 44 -5.80 2.88 10.08
N CYS A 45 -4.98 1.87 9.77
CA CYS A 45 -5.15 1.07 8.56
C CYS A 45 -6.32 0.10 8.73
N LYS A 46 -7.19 0.03 7.73
CA LYS A 46 -8.33 -0.91 7.71
C LYS A 46 -7.88 -2.34 7.46
N SER A 47 -6.73 -2.50 6.81
CA SER A 47 -6.19 -3.81 6.47
C SER A 47 -5.46 -4.44 7.64
N GLU A 48 -5.82 -5.68 7.98
CA GLU A 48 -5.08 -6.46 8.97
C GLU A 48 -3.71 -6.91 8.42
N LYS A 49 -3.65 -7.22 7.12
CA LYS A 49 -2.43 -7.64 6.43
C LYS A 49 -1.47 -6.48 6.23
N VAL A 50 -0.19 -6.73 6.46
CA VAL A 50 0.90 -5.75 6.30
C VAL A 50 0.95 -5.15 4.90
N ILE A 51 0.69 -5.95 3.86
CA ILE A 51 0.60 -5.49 2.47
C ILE A 51 -0.55 -4.50 2.28
N GLY A 52 -1.72 -4.74 2.88
CA GLY A 52 -2.85 -3.81 2.80
C GLY A 52 -2.54 -2.49 3.50
N LYS A 53 -1.89 -2.55 4.66
CA LYS A 53 -1.40 -1.35 5.37
C LYS A 53 -0.44 -0.54 4.51
N ALA A 54 0.50 -1.21 3.85
CA ALA A 54 1.43 -0.59 2.93
C ALA A 54 0.73 0.11 1.74
N LEU A 55 -0.29 -0.53 1.16
CA LEU A 55 -1.06 0.06 0.07
C LEU A 55 -1.90 1.25 0.54
N GLU A 56 -2.46 1.19 1.75
CA GLU A 56 -3.20 2.31 2.36
C GLU A 56 -2.28 3.51 2.60
N GLU A 57 -1.06 3.29 3.09
CA GLU A 57 -0.06 4.35 3.29
C GLU A 57 0.34 5.06 1.98
N ILE A 58 0.41 4.32 0.87
CA ILE A 58 0.70 4.88 -0.47
C ILE A 58 -0.45 5.78 -0.94
N ILE A 59 -1.70 5.38 -0.73
CA ILE A 59 -2.88 6.14 -1.21
C ILE A 59 -3.13 7.37 -0.36
N ASN A 60 -2.93 7.27 0.95
CA ASN A 60 -3.10 8.39 1.86
C ASN A 60 -1.94 9.39 1.78
N ASP A 61 -0.98 9.20 0.85
CA ASP A 61 0.21 10.04 0.69
C ASP A 61 1.07 10.14 1.96
N LYS A 62 0.87 9.22 2.92
CA LYS A 62 1.58 9.20 4.20
C LYS A 62 3.00 8.69 4.04
N ALA A 63 3.21 7.84 3.05
CA ALA A 63 4.52 7.29 2.75
C ALA A 63 5.20 8.11 1.65
N LYS A 64 6.14 8.98 2.05
CA LYS A 64 7.00 9.74 1.14
C LYS A 64 8.08 8.84 0.54
N PHE A 65 7.94 8.45 -0.73
CA PHE A 65 9.02 7.82 -1.49
C PHE A 65 9.70 8.84 -2.38
N VAL A 66 10.97 9.13 -2.09
CA VAL A 66 11.85 9.79 -3.05
C VAL A 66 12.47 8.69 -3.90
N PHE A 67 11.97 8.51 -5.12
CA PHE A 67 12.73 7.82 -6.15
C PHE A 67 13.89 8.75 -6.53
N LYS A 68 15.10 8.41 -6.08
CA LYS A 68 16.33 9.08 -6.52
C LYS A 68 16.83 8.45 -7.82
#